data_AF-A0A4V0BTX9-F1
#
_entry.id   AF-A0A4V0BTX9-F1
#
_cell.length_a   1.000
_cell.length_b   1.000
_cell.length_c   1.000
_cell.angle_alpha   90.00
_cell.angle_beta   90.00
_cell.angle_gamma   90.00
#
_symmetry.space_group_name_H-M   'P 1'
#
loop_
_entity.id
_entity.type
_entity.pdbx_description
1 polymer ?
#
loop_
_entity_poly.entity_id
_entity_poly.type
_entity_poly.pdbx_seq_one_letter_code
_entity_poly.pdbx_strand_id
1 'polypeptide(L)'
;MGDKFLELFIKKTFYNELFSKLKSYIYLHRDEIKVRFYTLSSISYKALDDFSVKSVLTRNMVGDMIESYLLVVAILEIKGHSKYGYEVDNAEIWLDVTVSYQLNNGLHHFSVGNITEYDATNKEMKQTPDFTLEFVPYIYARDMEQVAEGIVRRYYPEALQTPMALPIDEYLSNIGLTKVERKLTPDSFVFGEMIFKDTTVTLYDEDTPKELAERNYSG
;
A
#
# COMPACT_ATOMS: atom_id res chain seq x y z
N MET A 1 -2.43 -1.55 16.29
CA MET A 1 -3.38 -0.86 15.40
C MET A 1 -3.49 -1.78 14.19
N GLY A 2 -4.46 -2.67 14.21
CA GLY A 2 -4.34 -4.01 13.60
C GLY A 2 -4.82 -4.09 12.15
N ASP A 3 -4.18 -5.00 11.40
CA ASP A 3 -4.44 -5.74 10.14
C ASP A 3 -5.58 -5.37 9.18
N LYS A 4 -6.32 -4.29 9.41
CA LYS A 4 -7.48 -3.81 8.62
C LYS A 4 -7.39 -2.33 8.27
N PHE A 5 -6.33 -1.64 8.69
CA PHE A 5 -6.23 -0.20 8.53
C PHE A 5 -6.17 0.19 7.04
N LEU A 6 -5.32 -0.46 6.27
CA LEU A 6 -5.12 -0.13 4.86
C LEU A 6 -6.32 -0.53 4.00
N GLU A 7 -6.96 -1.67 4.28
CA GLU A 7 -8.19 -2.14 3.65
C GLU A 7 -9.32 -1.13 3.82
N LEU A 8 -9.54 -0.68 5.08
CA LEU A 8 -10.57 0.30 5.40
C LEU A 8 -10.23 1.68 4.84
N PHE A 9 -8.96 2.07 4.87
CA PHE A 9 -8.49 3.31 4.28
C PHE A 9 -8.76 3.34 2.78
N ILE A 10 -8.31 2.32 2.03
CA ILE A 10 -8.52 2.24 0.58
C ILE A 10 -10.02 2.23 0.24
N LYS A 11 -10.83 1.40 0.92
CA LYS A 11 -12.29 1.37 0.68
C LYS A 11 -12.91 2.74 0.88
N LYS A 12 -12.59 3.44 1.98
CA LYS A 12 -13.21 4.73 2.33
C LYS A 12 -12.73 5.87 1.43
N THR A 13 -11.43 5.95 1.19
CA THR A 13 -10.81 7.05 0.45
C THR A 13 -11.12 6.97 -1.05
N PHE A 14 -11.16 5.76 -1.62
CA PHE A 14 -11.32 5.53 -3.06
C PHE A 14 -12.59 4.73 -3.39
N TYR A 15 -13.65 4.94 -2.60
CA TYR A 15 -14.91 4.20 -2.72
C TYR A 15 -15.49 4.32 -4.13
N ASN A 16 -15.58 5.54 -4.65
CA ASN A 16 -16.25 5.84 -5.91
C ASN A 16 -15.51 5.27 -7.11
N GLU A 17 -14.18 5.40 -7.11
CA GLU A 17 -13.28 4.89 -8.15
C GLU A 17 -13.40 3.37 -8.25
N LEU A 18 -13.33 2.68 -7.11
CA LEU A 18 -13.51 1.23 -7.03
C LEU A 18 -14.92 0.83 -7.43
N PHE A 19 -15.95 1.45 -6.85
CA PHE A 19 -17.35 1.13 -7.11
C PHE A 19 -17.69 1.25 -8.60
N SER A 20 -17.28 2.34 -9.24
CA SER A 20 -17.54 2.57 -10.66
C SER A 20 -16.91 1.49 -11.55
N LYS A 21 -15.68 1.07 -11.22
CA LYS A 21 -14.93 0.08 -12.00
C LYS A 21 -15.46 -1.33 -11.77
N LEU A 22 -15.73 -1.70 -10.53
CA LEU A 22 -16.36 -2.97 -10.16
C LEU A 22 -17.75 -3.10 -10.79
N LYS A 23 -18.58 -2.05 -10.72
CA LYS A 23 -19.90 -2.02 -11.36
C LYS A 23 -19.82 -2.24 -12.86
N SER A 24 -18.86 -1.59 -13.52
CA SER A 24 -18.65 -1.74 -14.96
C SER A 24 -18.23 -3.17 -15.32
N TYR A 25 -17.29 -3.76 -14.55
CA TYR A 25 -16.87 -5.14 -14.71
C TYR A 25 -18.05 -6.11 -14.56
N ILE A 26 -18.82 -6.00 -13.47
CA ILE A 26 -19.98 -6.87 -13.20
C ILE A 26 -21.02 -6.74 -14.32
N TYR A 27 -21.27 -5.54 -14.83
CA TYR A 27 -22.21 -5.34 -15.92
C TYR A 27 -21.76 -6.03 -17.21
N LEU A 28 -20.47 -5.93 -17.56
CA LEU A 28 -19.90 -6.50 -18.78
C LEU A 28 -19.82 -8.03 -18.73
N HIS A 29 -19.51 -8.60 -17.55
CA HIS A 29 -19.34 -10.05 -17.34
C HIS A 29 -20.55 -10.71 -16.68
N ARG A 30 -21.70 -10.03 -16.63
CA ARG A 30 -22.87 -10.48 -15.86
C ARG A 30 -23.32 -11.92 -16.22
N ASP A 31 -23.20 -12.30 -17.49
CA ASP A 31 -23.68 -13.60 -17.97
C ASP A 31 -22.67 -14.73 -17.66
N GLU A 32 -21.39 -14.38 -17.51
CA GLU A 32 -20.29 -15.29 -17.19
C GLU A 32 -20.18 -15.55 -15.68
N ILE A 33 -20.45 -14.53 -14.86
CA ILE A 33 -20.36 -14.60 -13.40
C ILE A 33 -21.27 -15.71 -12.87
N LYS A 34 -20.66 -16.78 -12.37
CA LYS A 34 -21.36 -17.90 -11.76
C LYS A 34 -21.55 -17.66 -10.28
N VAL A 35 -22.75 -17.25 -9.94
CA VAL A 35 -23.20 -17.16 -8.55
C VAL A 35 -23.95 -18.44 -8.17
N ARG A 36 -23.79 -18.94 -6.93
CA ARG A 36 -24.43 -20.17 -6.43
C ARG A 36 -25.69 -19.83 -5.65
N PHE A 37 -26.81 -20.50 -5.91
CA PHE A 37 -28.06 -20.33 -5.17
C PHE A 37 -28.79 -21.65 -5.04
N TYR A 38 -29.56 -21.76 -3.96
CA TYR A 38 -30.39 -22.91 -3.66
C TYR A 38 -31.86 -22.71 -4.05
N THR A 39 -32.31 -21.47 -4.30
CA THR A 39 -33.72 -21.09 -4.42
C THR A 39 -34.13 -20.54 -5.79
N LEU A 40 -33.23 -19.86 -6.50
CA LEU A 40 -33.50 -19.26 -7.81
C LEU A 40 -33.13 -20.21 -8.96
N SER A 41 -34.07 -20.46 -9.87
CA SER A 41 -33.90 -21.34 -11.03
C SER A 41 -33.44 -20.61 -12.29
N SER A 42 -33.71 -19.30 -12.39
CA SER A 42 -33.30 -18.46 -13.52
C SER A 42 -33.03 -17.04 -13.06
N ILE A 43 -31.77 -16.60 -13.17
CA ILE A 43 -31.38 -15.23 -12.83
C ILE A 43 -31.35 -14.39 -14.09
N SER A 44 -32.10 -13.29 -14.04
CA SER A 44 -32.20 -12.31 -15.13
C SER A 44 -31.46 -11.01 -14.83
N TYR A 45 -31.03 -10.81 -13.58
CA TYR A 45 -30.41 -9.57 -13.13
C TYR A 45 -29.29 -9.83 -12.13
N LYS A 46 -28.17 -9.14 -12.34
CA LYS A 46 -27.04 -9.05 -11.42
C LYS A 46 -26.52 -7.61 -11.46
N ALA A 47 -26.41 -6.97 -10.30
CA ALA A 47 -25.79 -5.65 -10.19
C ALA A 47 -25.00 -5.55 -8.90
N LEU A 48 -23.93 -4.74 -8.92
CA LEU A 48 -23.18 -4.41 -7.71
C LEU A 48 -24.07 -3.62 -6.74
N ASP A 49 -24.16 -4.08 -5.49
CA ASP A 49 -24.80 -3.38 -4.37
C ASP A 49 -23.75 -2.64 -3.52
N ASP A 50 -22.76 -3.35 -2.99
CA ASP A 50 -21.59 -2.79 -2.30
C ASP A 50 -20.37 -3.72 -2.45
N PHE A 51 -19.21 -3.33 -1.91
CA PHE A 51 -18.03 -4.17 -1.88
C PHE A 51 -17.25 -4.03 -0.56
N SER A 52 -16.37 -4.99 -0.28
CA SER A 52 -15.39 -4.88 0.81
C SER A 52 -14.00 -5.26 0.31
N VAL A 53 -12.99 -4.53 0.75
CA VAL A 53 -11.58 -4.91 0.56
C VAL A 53 -11.20 -5.85 1.70
N LYS A 54 -10.80 -7.08 1.37
CA LYS A 54 -10.44 -8.13 2.33
C LYS A 54 -8.95 -8.18 2.62
N SER A 55 -8.12 -7.88 1.63
CA SER A 55 -6.68 -7.77 1.79
C SER A 55 -6.09 -6.82 0.76
N VAL A 56 -4.94 -6.25 1.11
CA VAL A 56 -4.11 -5.42 0.24
C VAL A 56 -2.71 -6.04 0.21
N LEU A 57 -2.22 -6.37 -0.98
CA LEU A 57 -0.88 -6.89 -1.18
C LEU A 57 -0.11 -5.91 -2.07
N THR A 58 0.84 -5.17 -1.48
CA THR A 58 1.63 -4.17 -2.18
C THR A 58 2.89 -4.80 -2.77
N ARG A 59 3.12 -4.52 -4.06
CA ARG A 59 4.19 -5.11 -4.86
C ARG A 59 4.80 -4.06 -5.77
N ASN A 60 6.12 -4.04 -5.79
CA ASN A 60 6.96 -3.29 -6.71
C ASN A 60 6.75 -1.76 -6.72
N MET A 61 7.82 -1.04 -7.10
CA MET A 61 7.76 0.38 -7.46
C MET A 61 8.15 0.47 -8.93
N VAL A 62 7.20 0.81 -9.79
CA VAL A 62 7.53 1.16 -11.18
C VAL A 62 7.68 2.67 -11.22
N GLY A 63 8.93 3.12 -11.11
CA GLY A 63 9.22 4.55 -10.93
C GLY A 63 8.58 5.08 -9.65
N ASP A 64 7.82 6.16 -9.77
CA ASP A 64 7.18 6.81 -8.62
C ASP A 64 5.79 6.24 -8.27
N MET A 65 5.33 5.21 -9.02
CA MET A 65 4.05 4.55 -8.78
C MET A 65 4.24 3.22 -8.06
N ILE A 66 3.41 3.03 -7.04
CA ILE A 66 3.25 1.78 -6.29
C ILE A 66 2.07 1.02 -6.91
N GLU A 67 2.22 -0.31 -7.03
CA GLU A 67 1.14 -1.20 -7.42
C GLU A 67 0.70 -2.07 -6.22
N SER A 68 -0.61 -2.26 -6.08
CA SER A 68 -1.18 -3.18 -5.10
C SER A 68 -2.24 -4.07 -5.72
N TYR A 69 -2.34 -5.27 -5.17
CA TYR A 69 -3.33 -6.28 -5.52
C TYR A 69 -4.33 -6.35 -4.37
N LEU A 70 -5.59 -6.02 -4.65
CA LEU A 70 -6.68 -6.06 -3.69
C LEU A 70 -7.47 -7.34 -3.87
N LEU A 71 -7.77 -8.02 -2.75
CA LEU A 71 -8.83 -9.02 -2.74
C LEU A 71 -10.14 -8.34 -2.36
N VAL A 72 -11.07 -8.26 -3.30
CA VAL A 72 -12.35 -7.59 -3.13
C VAL A 72 -13.48 -8.61 -3.08
N VAL A 73 -14.37 -8.48 -2.09
CA VAL A 73 -15.65 -9.19 -2.09
C VAL A 73 -16.71 -8.21 -2.55
N ALA A 74 -17.26 -8.45 -3.73
CA ALA A 74 -18.39 -7.70 -4.28
C ALA A 74 -19.71 -8.37 -3.88
N ILE A 75 -20.59 -7.58 -3.29
CA ILE A 75 -21.94 -7.96 -2.89
C ILE A 75 -22.86 -7.56 -4.05
N LEU A 76 -23.55 -8.53 -4.63
CA LEU A 76 -24.41 -8.36 -5.78
C LEU A 76 -25.88 -8.44 -5.34
N GLU A 77 -26.69 -7.51 -5.81
CA GLU A 77 -28.13 -7.70 -5.89
C GLU A 77 -28.43 -8.61 -7.08
N ILE A 78 -29.16 -9.69 -6.84
CA ILE A 78 -29.60 -10.62 -7.88
C ILE A 78 -31.13 -10.71 -7.90
N LYS A 79 -31.70 -10.88 -9.09
CA LYS A 79 -33.14 -11.09 -9.25
C LYS A 79 -33.42 -12.20 -10.23
N GLY A 80 -34.45 -12.98 -9.92
CA GLY A 80 -34.80 -14.15 -10.69
C GLY A 80 -36.09 -14.80 -10.25
N HIS A 81 -36.43 -15.92 -10.89
CA HIS A 81 -37.60 -16.71 -10.54
C HIS A 81 -37.27 -17.88 -9.61
N SER A 82 -38.13 -18.08 -8.62
CA SER A 82 -38.20 -19.25 -7.74
C SER A 82 -39.53 -20.00 -7.96
N LYS A 83 -39.75 -21.08 -7.20
CA LYS A 83 -41.06 -21.76 -7.14
C LYS A 83 -42.18 -20.91 -6.52
N TYR A 84 -41.87 -19.78 -5.90
CA TYR A 84 -42.81 -18.87 -5.24
C TYR A 84 -43.04 -17.56 -5.99
N GLY A 85 -42.31 -17.29 -7.08
CA GLY A 85 -42.47 -16.09 -7.89
C GLY A 85 -41.14 -15.43 -8.25
N TYR A 86 -41.18 -14.11 -8.51
CA TYR A 86 -40.00 -13.30 -8.75
C TYR A 86 -39.42 -12.80 -7.42
N GLU A 87 -38.16 -13.11 -7.16
CA GLU A 87 -37.49 -12.85 -5.89
C GLU A 87 -36.23 -12.00 -6.08
N VAL A 88 -35.86 -11.29 -5.01
CA VAL A 88 -34.60 -10.54 -4.89
C VAL A 88 -33.78 -11.23 -3.81
N ASP A 89 -32.50 -11.43 -4.07
CA ASP A 89 -31.55 -12.01 -3.12
C ASP A 89 -30.18 -11.35 -3.32
N ASN A 90 -29.20 -11.73 -2.50
CA ASN A 90 -27.82 -11.27 -2.61
C ASN A 90 -26.88 -12.43 -2.90
N ALA A 91 -25.82 -12.14 -3.64
CA ALA A 91 -24.72 -13.07 -3.85
C ALA A 91 -23.38 -12.37 -3.64
N GLU A 92 -22.37 -13.14 -3.26
CA GLU A 92 -21.00 -12.63 -3.14
C GLU A 92 -20.13 -13.24 -4.23
N ILE A 93 -19.29 -12.41 -4.84
CA ILE A 93 -18.18 -12.84 -5.69
C ILE A 93 -16.87 -12.24 -5.19
N TRP A 94 -15.79 -13.00 -5.37
CA TRP A 94 -14.45 -12.60 -4.98
C TRP A 94 -13.70 -12.18 -6.24
N LEU A 95 -13.03 -11.03 -6.18
CA LEU A 95 -12.38 -10.39 -7.30
C LEU A 95 -10.95 -10.00 -6.93
N ASP A 96 -10.03 -10.22 -7.85
CA ASP A 96 -8.68 -9.69 -7.82
C ASP A 96 -8.68 -8.36 -8.54
N VAL A 97 -8.23 -7.30 -7.85
CA VAL A 97 -8.21 -5.94 -8.41
C VAL A 97 -6.81 -5.35 -8.29
N THR A 98 -6.20 -5.04 -9.42
CA THR A 98 -4.93 -4.28 -9.43
C THR A 98 -5.23 -2.80 -9.28
N VAL A 99 -4.49 -2.11 -8.42
CA VAL A 99 -4.56 -0.66 -8.26
C VAL A 99 -3.16 -0.06 -8.27
N SER A 100 -3.04 1.17 -8.76
CA SER A 100 -1.78 1.91 -8.73
C SER A 100 -1.98 3.32 -8.19
N TYR A 101 -0.94 3.86 -7.56
CA TYR A 101 -0.97 5.17 -6.90
C TYR A 101 0.44 5.66 -6.59
N GLN A 102 0.57 6.95 -6.29
CA GLN A 102 1.79 7.57 -5.80
C GLN A 102 1.73 7.78 -4.29
N LEU A 103 2.85 7.54 -3.61
CA LEU A 103 3.01 7.83 -2.19
C LEU A 103 3.73 9.18 -2.02
N ASN A 104 2.97 10.23 -1.70
CA ASN A 104 3.50 11.57 -1.47
C ASN A 104 2.65 12.28 -0.40
N ASN A 105 2.99 12.13 0.88
CA ASN A 105 2.17 12.60 2.01
C ASN A 105 0.71 12.11 1.97
N GLY A 106 0.52 10.90 1.46
CA GLY A 106 -0.79 10.32 1.20
C GLY A 106 -0.77 9.49 -0.07
N LEU A 107 -1.92 8.88 -0.37
CA LEU A 107 -2.15 8.14 -1.61
C LEU A 107 -2.74 9.09 -2.65
N HIS A 108 -2.01 9.32 -3.75
CA HIS A 108 -2.39 10.21 -4.84
C HIS A 108 -2.43 9.47 -6.17
N HIS A 109 -3.11 10.06 -7.17
CA HIS A 109 -3.22 9.49 -8.52
C HIS A 109 -3.71 8.04 -8.54
N PHE A 110 -4.66 7.72 -7.67
CA PHE A 110 -5.21 6.38 -7.55
C PHE A 110 -5.92 5.95 -8.83
N SER A 111 -5.53 4.79 -9.35
CA SER A 111 -6.08 4.21 -10.55
C SER A 111 -6.42 2.75 -10.32
N VAL A 112 -7.58 2.33 -10.81
CA VAL A 112 -8.01 0.93 -10.83
C VAL A 112 -7.64 0.33 -12.19
N GLY A 113 -6.79 -0.68 -12.16
CA GLY A 113 -6.32 -1.45 -13.31
C GLY A 113 -7.21 -2.65 -13.60
N ASN A 114 -6.58 -3.82 -13.68
CA ASN A 114 -7.25 -5.06 -14.05
C ASN A 114 -8.20 -5.55 -12.95
N ILE A 115 -9.32 -6.16 -13.36
CA ILE A 115 -10.29 -6.82 -12.47
C ILE A 115 -10.55 -8.21 -13.04
N THR A 116 -10.39 -9.24 -12.21
CA THR A 116 -10.66 -10.63 -12.58
C THR A 116 -11.38 -11.35 -11.44
N GLU A 117 -12.12 -12.43 -11.73
CA GLU A 117 -12.58 -13.33 -10.67
C GLU A 117 -11.39 -13.90 -9.90
N TYR A 118 -11.55 -14.01 -8.58
CA TYR A 118 -10.51 -14.56 -7.70
C TYR A 118 -10.16 -15.98 -8.12
N ASP A 119 -8.88 -16.19 -8.41
CA ASP A 119 -8.34 -17.50 -8.67
C ASP A 119 -7.42 -17.92 -7.51
N ALA A 120 -7.83 -18.93 -6.77
CA ALA A 120 -7.02 -19.48 -5.69
C ALA A 120 -5.69 -20.09 -6.17
N THR A 121 -5.46 -20.24 -7.47
CA THR A 121 -4.18 -20.63 -8.06
C THR A 121 -3.33 -19.44 -8.52
N ASN A 122 -3.89 -18.22 -8.51
CA ASN A 122 -3.18 -16.99 -8.83
C ASN A 122 -1.96 -16.85 -7.92
N LYS A 123 -0.78 -16.92 -8.53
CA LYS A 123 0.49 -16.89 -7.79
C LYS A 123 0.79 -15.50 -7.26
N GLU A 124 0.33 -14.44 -7.91
CA GLU A 124 0.62 -13.05 -7.50
C GLU A 124 0.12 -12.76 -6.09
N MET A 125 -1.09 -13.21 -5.76
CA MET A 125 -1.68 -13.04 -4.42
C MET A 125 -1.06 -13.93 -3.32
N LYS A 126 -0.20 -14.89 -3.70
CA LYS A 126 0.44 -15.83 -2.76
C LYS A 126 1.90 -15.49 -2.49
N GLN A 127 2.45 -14.49 -3.17
CA GLN A 127 3.84 -14.11 -2.96
C GLN A 127 4.00 -13.29 -1.68
N THR A 128 5.22 -13.26 -1.16
CA THR A 128 5.56 -12.34 -0.08
C THR A 128 5.40 -10.91 -0.59
N PRO A 129 4.71 -10.02 0.15
CA PRO A 129 4.62 -8.62 -0.22
C PRO A 129 6.00 -7.97 -0.19
N ASP A 130 6.21 -6.95 -1.02
CA ASP A 130 7.47 -6.19 -1.04
C ASP A 130 7.52 -5.14 0.09
N PHE A 131 6.35 -4.82 0.67
CA PHE A 131 6.19 -3.81 1.71
C PHE A 131 5.27 -4.28 2.84
N THR A 132 5.46 -3.75 4.05
CA THR A 132 4.48 -3.83 5.14
C THR A 132 3.22 -3.03 4.78
N LEU A 133 2.17 -3.15 5.61
CA LEU A 133 0.95 -2.33 5.47
C LEU A 133 1.21 -0.82 5.67
N GLU A 134 2.31 -0.47 6.34
CA GLU A 134 2.81 0.90 6.53
C GLU A 134 3.81 1.32 5.44
N PHE A 135 3.87 0.59 4.32
CA PHE A 135 4.77 0.87 3.19
C PHE A 135 6.27 0.79 3.54
N VAL A 136 6.63 0.02 4.57
CA VAL A 136 8.05 -0.23 4.89
C VAL A 136 8.54 -1.41 4.03
N PRO A 137 9.60 -1.26 3.22
CA PRO A 137 10.06 -2.33 2.34
C PRO A 137 10.61 -3.52 3.13
N TYR A 138 10.27 -4.74 2.71
CA TYR A 138 10.88 -5.96 3.21
C TYR A 138 12.19 -6.21 2.48
N ILE A 139 13.31 -6.11 3.21
CA ILE A 139 14.65 -6.36 2.67
C ILE A 139 15.20 -7.64 3.31
N TYR A 140 15.48 -8.65 2.50
CA TYR A 140 16.17 -9.86 2.98
C TYR A 140 17.65 -9.57 3.22
N ALA A 141 18.24 -10.20 4.25
CA ALA A 141 19.65 -10.04 4.59
C ALA A 141 20.61 -10.29 3.41
N ARG A 142 20.30 -11.30 2.58
CA ARG A 142 21.07 -11.63 1.37
C ARG A 142 21.03 -10.54 0.29
N ASP A 143 20.01 -9.69 0.32
CA ASP A 143 19.75 -8.66 -0.69
C ASP A 143 20.20 -7.26 -0.19
N MET A 144 20.68 -7.14 1.07
CA MET A 144 21.07 -5.86 1.69
C MET A 144 22.15 -5.13 0.91
N GLU A 145 23.19 -5.84 0.44
CA GLU A 145 24.28 -5.23 -0.32
C GLU A 145 23.77 -4.64 -1.65
N GLN A 146 22.93 -5.39 -2.35
CA GLN A 146 22.32 -4.95 -3.61
C GLN A 146 21.43 -3.72 -3.40
N VAL A 147 20.65 -3.69 -2.32
CA VAL A 147 19.81 -2.53 -1.98
C VAL A 147 20.67 -1.33 -1.63
N ALA A 148 21.71 -1.49 -0.81
CA ALA A 148 22.63 -0.42 -0.46
C ALA A 148 23.32 0.18 -1.70
N GLU A 149 23.86 -0.67 -2.57
CA GLU A 149 24.45 -0.25 -3.84
C GLU A 149 23.44 0.48 -4.72
N GLY A 150 22.19 0.00 -4.78
CA GLY A 150 21.10 0.66 -5.52
C GLY A 150 20.81 2.07 -5.02
N ILE A 151 20.81 2.30 -3.71
CA ILE A 151 20.61 3.63 -3.13
C ILE A 151 21.78 4.54 -3.50
N VAL A 152 23.03 4.09 -3.33
CA VAL A 152 24.22 4.88 -3.72
C VAL A 152 24.20 5.18 -5.21
N ARG A 153 23.89 4.20 -6.06
CA ARG A 153 23.77 4.38 -7.52
C ARG A 153 22.73 5.43 -7.89
N ARG A 154 21.65 5.55 -7.13
CA ARG A 154 20.57 6.50 -7.41
C ARG A 154 20.92 7.92 -7.00
N TYR A 155 21.56 8.10 -5.84
CA TYR A 155 21.71 9.41 -5.20
C TYR A 155 23.15 9.94 -5.17
N TYR A 156 24.14 9.09 -5.43
CA TYR A 156 25.56 9.45 -5.49
C TYR A 156 26.38 8.41 -6.28
N PRO A 157 26.13 8.24 -7.60
CA PRO A 157 26.71 7.18 -8.41
C PRO A 157 28.25 7.25 -8.54
N GLU A 158 28.85 8.41 -8.33
CA GLU A 158 30.29 8.65 -8.42
C GLU A 158 31.07 7.78 -7.41
N ALA A 159 30.50 7.53 -6.23
CA ALA A 159 31.11 6.67 -5.22
C ALA A 159 31.22 5.20 -5.64
N LEU A 160 30.47 4.77 -6.66
CA LEU A 160 30.59 3.42 -7.23
C LEU A 160 31.65 3.32 -8.33
N GLN A 161 32.11 4.46 -8.87
CA GLN A 161 33.11 4.49 -9.94
C GLN A 161 34.53 4.57 -9.38
N THR A 162 34.72 5.37 -8.33
CA THR A 162 36.02 5.59 -7.69
C THR A 162 35.90 5.40 -6.18
N PRO A 163 36.74 4.58 -5.55
CA PRO A 163 36.74 4.44 -4.09
C PRO A 163 36.94 5.80 -3.41
N MET A 164 35.94 6.25 -2.67
CA MET A 164 35.96 7.50 -1.93
C MET A 164 35.10 7.39 -0.67
N ALA A 165 35.36 8.24 0.32
CA ALA A 165 34.42 8.45 1.39
C ALA A 165 33.17 9.17 0.83
N LEU A 166 31.97 8.74 1.24
CA LEU A 166 30.74 9.43 0.86
C LEU A 166 30.75 10.84 1.49
N PRO A 167 30.54 11.91 0.69
CA PRO A 167 30.37 13.24 1.25
C PRO A 167 29.01 13.31 1.94
N ILE A 168 28.98 13.00 3.23
CA ILE A 168 27.73 12.75 3.98
C ILE A 168 26.75 13.91 3.86
N ASP A 169 27.20 15.16 3.95
CA ASP A 169 26.30 16.31 3.89
C ASP A 169 25.59 16.45 2.53
N GLU A 170 26.34 16.27 1.43
CA GLU A 170 25.78 16.27 0.08
C GLU A 170 24.90 15.05 -0.17
N TYR A 171 25.35 13.86 0.25
CA TYR A 171 24.61 12.62 0.12
C TYR A 171 23.25 12.70 0.85
N LEU A 172 23.24 13.17 2.10
CA LEU A 172 22.02 13.34 2.88
C LEU A 172 21.06 14.34 2.21
N SER A 173 21.57 15.46 1.68
CA SER A 173 20.77 16.40 0.90
C SER A 173 20.17 15.76 -0.35
N ASN A 174 20.92 14.91 -1.07
CA ASN A 174 20.45 14.26 -2.29
C ASN A 174 19.31 13.26 -2.02
N ILE A 175 19.31 12.60 -0.86
CA ILE A 175 18.25 11.69 -0.43
C ILE A 175 17.10 12.40 0.31
N GLY A 176 17.15 13.73 0.46
CA GLY A 176 16.13 14.52 1.13
C GLY A 176 16.15 14.44 2.66
N LEU A 177 17.30 14.08 3.26
CA LEU A 177 17.49 14.08 4.70
C LEU A 177 18.23 15.33 5.17
N THR A 178 17.86 15.81 6.36
CA THR A 178 18.55 16.91 7.04
C THR A 178 19.38 16.37 8.20
N LYS A 179 20.66 16.72 8.25
CA LYS A 179 21.54 16.38 9.37
C LYS A 179 21.51 17.48 10.42
N VAL A 180 21.30 17.11 11.69
CA VAL A 180 21.43 18.01 12.83
C VAL A 180 22.43 17.42 13.81
N GLU A 181 23.58 18.06 14.01
CA GLU A 181 24.62 17.58 14.91
C GLU A 181 24.40 18.13 16.33
N ARG A 182 24.06 17.24 17.26
CA ARG A 182 23.81 17.55 18.68
C ARG A 182 24.28 16.39 19.56
N LYS A 183 24.47 16.67 20.85
CA LYS A 183 24.79 15.66 21.85
C LYS A 183 23.50 14.99 22.31
N LEU A 184 23.35 13.69 22.02
CA LEU A 184 22.13 12.91 22.33
C LEU A 184 22.13 12.34 23.75
N THR A 185 23.31 12.11 24.33
CA THR A 185 23.48 11.68 25.74
C THR A 185 24.66 12.41 26.38
N PRO A 186 24.68 12.62 27.73
CA PRO A 186 25.78 13.31 28.42
C PRO A 186 27.14 12.66 28.20
N ASP A 187 27.16 11.36 27.97
CA ASP A 187 28.35 10.53 27.81
C ASP A 187 28.68 10.23 26.34
N SER A 188 27.88 10.72 25.39
CA SER A 188 28.05 10.52 23.95
C SER A 188 28.10 9.05 23.50
N PHE A 189 27.44 8.14 24.22
CA PHE A 189 27.34 6.72 23.82
C PHE A 189 26.37 6.48 22.66
N VAL A 190 25.43 7.41 22.42
CA VAL A 190 24.51 7.33 21.28
C VAL A 190 25.10 8.12 20.11
N PHE A 191 25.41 7.42 19.02
CA PHE A 191 26.07 7.98 17.83
C PHE A 191 25.11 8.61 16.82
N GLY A 192 23.81 8.33 16.92
CA GLY A 192 22.82 8.89 16.01
C GLY A 192 21.40 8.46 16.34
N GLU A 193 20.45 9.28 15.93
CA GLU A 193 19.02 9.05 16.05
C GLU A 193 18.35 9.50 14.74
N MET A 194 17.36 8.73 14.28
CA MET A 194 16.62 9.04 13.06
C MET A 194 15.15 9.29 13.40
N ILE A 195 14.64 10.45 12.97
CA ILE A 195 13.32 10.94 13.33
C ILE A 195 12.42 10.87 12.09
N PHE A 196 11.31 10.13 12.19
CA PHE A 196 10.37 9.90 11.08
C PHE A 196 9.01 10.60 11.25
N LYS A 197 8.74 11.13 12.44
CA LYS A 197 7.51 11.86 12.77
C LYS A 197 7.85 12.98 13.75
N ASP A 198 6.95 13.94 13.92
CA ASP A 198 7.05 14.95 14.96
C ASP A 198 7.35 14.30 16.31
N THR A 199 8.52 14.63 16.86
CA THR A 199 9.07 13.97 18.04
C THR A 199 9.76 15.02 18.90
N THR A 200 9.49 14.98 20.20
CA THR A 200 10.30 15.73 21.16
C THR A 200 11.55 14.91 21.44
N VAL A 201 12.71 15.48 21.15
CA VAL A 201 14.00 14.84 21.40
C VAL A 201 14.70 15.55 22.55
N THR A 202 15.28 14.77 23.46
CA THR A 202 16.10 15.30 24.54
C THR A 202 17.53 15.44 24.04
N LEU A 203 18.02 16.67 24.01
CA LEU A 203 19.37 17.01 23.61
C LEU A 203 20.15 17.47 24.85
N TYR A 204 21.47 17.36 24.79
CA TYR A 204 22.34 17.76 25.88
C TYR A 204 23.25 18.91 25.44
N ASP A 205 23.40 19.87 26.34
CA ASP A 205 24.42 20.91 26.27
C ASP A 205 25.28 20.71 27.51
N GLU A 206 26.52 20.25 27.30
CA GLU A 206 27.35 19.65 28.35
C GLU A 206 26.62 18.46 29.01
N ASP A 207 26.14 18.62 30.24
CA ASP A 207 25.40 17.60 31.02
C ASP A 207 23.95 18.02 31.34
N THR A 208 23.49 19.15 30.80
CA THR A 208 22.14 19.65 31.06
C THR A 208 21.19 19.23 29.94
N PRO A 209 20.09 18.52 30.24
CA PRO A 209 19.09 18.15 29.24
C PRO A 209 18.29 19.38 28.80
N LYS A 210 18.05 19.48 27.50
CA LYS A 210 17.17 20.44 26.83
C LYS A 210 16.23 19.65 25.92
N GLU A 211 14.94 19.79 26.13
CA GLU A 211 13.94 19.24 25.21
C GLU A 211 13.80 20.15 24.00
N LEU A 212 13.92 19.58 22.81
CA LEU A 212 13.64 20.27 21.57
C LEU A 212 12.50 19.55 20.85
N ALA A 213 11.46 20.31 20.52
CA ALA A 213 10.41 19.82 19.66
C ALA A 213 10.93 19.83 18.21
N GLU A 214 11.39 18.69 17.73
CA GLU A 214 11.72 18.51 16.32
C GLU A 214 10.42 18.29 15.56
N ARG A 215 10.05 19.30 14.77
CA ARG A 215 8.93 19.22 13.84
C ARG A 215 9.48 18.71 12.54
N ASN A 216 8.88 17.65 12.00
CA ASN A 216 9.15 17.25 10.64
C ASN A 216 8.63 18.35 9.72
N TYR A 217 9.55 19.16 9.19
CA TYR A 217 9.28 20.02 8.05
C TYR A 217 9.16 19.13 6.80
N SER A 218 8.07 18.38 6.73
CA SER A 218 7.65 17.70 5.50
C SER A 218 7.08 18.79 4.61
N GLY A 219 7.92 19.34 3.72
CA GLY A 219 7.48 20.15 2.58
C GLY A 219 6.86 19.28 1.51
#